data_AF-A0A3D1Q8D8-F1
#
_entry.id   AF-A0A3D1Q8D8-F1
#
_cell.length_a   1.000
_cell.length_b   1.000
_cell.length_c   1.000
_cell.angle_alpha   90.00
_cell.angle_beta   90.00
_cell.angle_gamma   90.00
#
_symmetry.space_group_name_H-M   'P 1'
#
loop_
_entity.id
_entity.type
_entity.pdbx_description
1 polymer ?
#
loop_
_entity_poly.entity_id
_entity_poly.type
_entity_poly.pdbx_seq_one_letter_code
_entity_poly.pdbx_strand_id
1 'polypeptide(L)'
;IILYRLKKAGYKLVSQPEKADLIIINTCAFIEEARQEAIDRIIETGLLKSRGSLKYLVVAGCMAQRYGSYLMEEMPELDGVLGISHCDEIDKIIE
;
A
#
# COMPACT_ATOMS: atom_id res chain seq x y z
N ILE A 1 -3.80 13.61 -0.94
CA ILE A 1 -4.37 13.32 -2.28
C ILE A 1 -5.09 11.98 -2.28
N ILE A 2 -4.40 10.87 -2.01
CA ILE A 2 -4.96 9.50 -1.96
C ILE A 2 -6.30 9.43 -1.20
N LEU A 3 -6.31 9.81 0.09
CA LEU A 3 -7.54 9.75 0.92
C LEU A 3 -8.72 10.54 0.35
N TYR A 4 -8.45 11.69 -0.27
CA TYR A 4 -9.47 12.51 -0.89
C TYR A 4 -10.09 11.82 -2.12
N ARG A 5 -9.26 11.20 -2.97
CA ARG A 5 -9.74 10.45 -4.14
C ARG A 5 -10.56 9.22 -3.73
N LEU A 6 -10.04 8.43 -2.79
CA LEU A 6 -10.76 7.26 -2.25
C LEU A 6 -12.11 7.65 -1.65
N LYS A 7 -12.17 8.73 -0.87
CA LYS A 7 -13.43 9.25 -0.33
C LYS A 7 -14.40 9.67 -1.45
N LYS A 8 -13.90 10.33 -2.50
CA LYS A 8 -14.71 10.73 -3.66
C LYS A 8 -15.22 9.52 -4.46
N ALA A 9 -14.44 8.44 -4.50
CA ALA A 9 -14.82 7.15 -5.10
C ALA A 9 -15.76 6.30 -4.24
N GLY A 10 -16.15 6.78 -3.04
CA GLY A 10 -17.12 6.10 -2.17
C GLY A 10 -16.51 5.14 -1.13
N TYR A 11 -15.18 5.05 -1.05
CA TYR A 11 -14.51 4.28 0.00
C TYR A 11 -14.71 4.92 1.37
N LYS A 12 -14.73 4.06 2.39
CA LYS A 12 -14.84 4.46 3.79
C LYS A 12 -13.60 4.01 4.55
N LEU A 13 -13.15 4.85 5.48
CA LEU A 13 -12.10 4.46 6.40
C LEU A 13 -12.66 3.49 7.43
N VAL A 14 -11.88 2.45 7.72
CA VAL A 14 -12.12 1.49 8.79
C VAL A 14 -10.99 1.55 9.79
N SER A 15 -11.27 1.24 11.05
CA SER A 15 -10.29 1.29 12.14
C SER A 15 -9.52 -0.03 12.33
N GLN A 16 -9.92 -1.09 11.64
CA GLN A 16 -9.36 -2.43 11.78
C GLN A 16 -8.91 -2.93 10.40
N PRO A 17 -7.64 -3.34 10.22
CA PRO A 17 -7.13 -3.87 8.95
C PRO A 17 -7.95 -5.04 8.40
N GLU A 18 -8.48 -5.90 9.27
CA GLU A 18 -9.25 -7.10 8.90
C GLU A 18 -10.62 -6.77 8.29
N LYS A 19 -11.06 -5.52 8.39
CA LYS A 19 -12.30 -5.01 7.78
C LYS A 19 -12.06 -4.23 6.50
N ALA A 20 -10.80 -4.10 6.07
CA ALA A 20 -10.44 -3.29 4.91
C ALA A 20 -10.42 -4.13 3.64
N ASP A 21 -11.08 -3.65 2.58
CA ASP A 21 -10.90 -4.21 1.23
C ASP A 21 -9.56 -3.78 0.61
N LEU A 22 -9.04 -2.61 1.01
CA LEU A 22 -7.82 -1.98 0.52
C LEU A 22 -6.99 -1.50 1.70
N ILE A 23 -5.71 -1.86 1.73
CA ILE A 23 -4.73 -1.31 2.66
C ILE A 23 -3.64 -0.59 1.88
N ILE A 24 -3.29 0.62 2.33
CA ILE A 24 -2.20 1.43 1.78
C ILE A 24 -1.16 1.65 2.87
N ILE A 25 0.06 1.15 2.67
CA ILE A 25 1.18 1.35 3.58
C ILE A 25 2.00 2.53 3.07
N ASN A 26 2.02 3.62 3.82
CA ASN A 26 2.83 4.79 3.50
C ASN A 26 4.25 4.63 4.06
N THR A 27 5.26 4.73 3.22
CA THR A 27 6.63 4.29 3.50
C THR A 27 7.66 5.41 3.36
N CYS A 28 8.75 5.32 4.13
CA CYS A 28 9.87 6.26 4.12
C CYS A 28 11.15 5.56 3.64
N ALA A 29 11.89 6.17 2.71
CA ALA A 29 13.14 5.62 2.17
C ALA A 29 14.41 6.18 2.85
N PHE A 30 14.24 7.06 3.84
CA PHE A 30 15.34 7.84 4.43
C PHE A 30 15.74 7.38 5.83
N ILE A 31 14.83 6.71 6.54
CA ILE A 31 15.04 6.23 7.91
C ILE A 31 15.12 4.71 7.82
N GLU A 32 16.25 4.13 8.21
CA GLU A 32 16.51 2.71 8.02
C GLU A 32 15.54 1.85 8.85
N GLU A 33 15.27 2.24 10.10
CA GLU A 33 14.31 1.55 10.95
C GLU A 33 12.90 1.56 10.34
N ALA A 34 12.50 2.68 9.73
CA ALA A 34 11.20 2.80 9.07
C ALA A 34 11.12 1.97 7.78
N ARG A 35 12.26 1.72 7.10
CA ARG A 35 12.30 0.83 5.94
C ARG A 35 12.07 -0.61 6.36
N GLN A 36 12.75 -1.06 7.42
CA GLN A 36 12.55 -2.41 7.94
C GLN A 36 11.12 -2.61 8.44
N GLU A 37 10.58 -1.64 9.22
CA GLU A 37 9.20 -1.70 9.69
C GLU A 37 8.21 -1.75 8.52
N ALA A 38 8.45 -0.99 7.45
CA ALA A 38 7.61 -1.02 6.26
C ALA A 38 7.59 -2.39 5.60
N ILE A 39 8.75 -3.05 5.45
CA ILE A 39 8.84 -4.40 4.89
C ILE A 39 8.10 -5.41 5.79
N ASP A 40 8.35 -5.38 7.10
CA ASP A 40 7.68 -6.26 8.05
C ASP A 40 6.15 -6.08 7.99
N ARG A 41 5.69 -4.83 7.88
CA ARG A 41 4.27 -4.50 7.76
C ARG A 41 3.65 -4.98 6.45
N ILE A 42 4.38 -4.90 5.33
CA ILE A 42 3.92 -5.43 4.04
C ILE A 42 3.68 -6.93 4.15
N ILE A 43 4.65 -7.67 4.71
CA ILE A 43 4.57 -9.13 4.88
C ILE A 43 3.42 -9.50 5.83
N GLU A 44 3.33 -8.85 6.99
CA GLU A 44 2.25 -9.06 7.97
C GLU A 44 0.87 -8.83 7.34
N THR A 45 0.72 -7.73 6.59
CA THR A 45 -0.54 -7.39 5.93
C THR A 45 -0.85 -8.34 4.77
N GLY A 46 0.17 -8.84 4.09
CA GLY A 46 0.05 -9.87 3.05
C GLY A 46 -0.61 -11.16 3.55
N LEU A 47 -0.47 -11.48 4.83
CA LEU A 47 -1.19 -12.61 5.45
C LEU A 47 -2.71 -12.41 5.46
N LEU A 48 -3.20 -11.16 5.55
CA LEU A 48 -4.63 -10.87 5.44
C LEU A 48 -5.14 -11.13 4.01
N LYS A 49 -4.29 -10.90 3.02
CA LYS A 49 -4.60 -11.17 1.61
C LYS A 49 -4.61 -12.67 1.32
N SER A 50 -3.61 -13.41 1.81
CA SER A 50 -3.56 -14.87 1.63
C SER A 50 -4.72 -15.60 2.33
N ARG A 51 -5.28 -15.02 3.40
CA ARG A 51 -6.50 -15.51 4.07
C ARG A 51 -7.81 -15.10 3.39
N GLY A 52 -7.74 -14.30 2.32
CA GLY A 52 -8.91 -13.81 1.57
C GLY A 52 -9.67 -12.65 2.24
N SER A 53 -9.12 -12.05 3.29
CA SER A 53 -9.75 -10.92 4.00
C SER A 53 -9.35 -9.54 3.46
N LEU A 54 -8.39 -9.47 2.54
CA LEU A 54 -7.92 -8.25 1.90
C LEU A 54 -7.92 -8.44 0.38
N LYS A 55 -8.44 -7.47 -0.38
CA LYS A 55 -8.42 -7.52 -1.85
C LYS A 55 -7.17 -6.87 -2.41
N TYR A 56 -6.84 -5.68 -1.92
CA TYR A 56 -5.75 -4.87 -2.44
C TYR A 56 -4.76 -4.45 -1.35
N LEU A 57 -3.47 -4.66 -1.60
CA LEU A 57 -2.36 -4.17 -0.79
C LEU A 57 -1.45 -3.28 -1.64
N VAL A 58 -1.36 -2.01 -1.27
CA VAL A 58 -0.61 -0.99 -2.03
C VAL A 58 0.43 -0.33 -1.13
N VAL A 59 1.62 -0.08 -1.66
CA VAL A 59 2.65 0.72 -0.97
C VAL A 59 2.71 2.10 -1.60
N ALA A 60 2.74 3.14 -0.76
CA ALA A 60 2.87 4.52 -1.19
C ALA A 60 4.09 5.20 -0.54
N GLY A 61 4.56 6.30 -1.13
CA GLY A 61 5.55 7.18 -0.52
C GLY A 61 6.96 7.05 -1.09
N CYS A 62 7.95 7.38 -0.27
CA CYS A 62 9.34 7.54 -0.74
C CYS A 62 9.98 6.21 -1.17
N MET A 63 9.67 5.10 -0.50
CA MET A 63 10.20 3.79 -0.93
C MET A 63 9.56 3.36 -2.23
N ALA A 64 8.25 3.52 -2.40
CA ALA A 64 7.58 3.25 -3.68
C ALA A 64 8.20 4.07 -4.83
N GLN A 65 8.55 5.34 -4.58
CA GLN A 65 9.17 6.20 -5.58
C GLN A 65 10.58 5.73 -5.99
N ARG A 66 11.37 5.23 -5.05
CA ARG A 66 12.80 4.92 -5.25
C ARG A 66 13.06 3.45 -5.59
N TYR A 67 12.25 2.55 -5.05
CA TYR A 67 12.43 1.10 -5.08
C TYR A 67 11.20 0.38 -5.64
N GLY A 68 10.26 1.08 -6.29
CA GLY A 68 8.98 0.51 -6.73
C GLY A 68 9.10 -0.77 -7.55
N SER A 69 9.99 -0.81 -8.55
CA SER A 69 10.21 -2.01 -9.37
C SER A 69 10.72 -3.19 -8.55
N TYR A 70 11.68 -2.94 -7.66
CA TYR A 70 12.22 -3.97 -6.76
C TYR A 70 11.17 -4.47 -5.77
N LEU A 71 10.36 -3.57 -5.21
CA LEU A 71 9.26 -3.95 -4.31
C LEU A 71 8.23 -4.83 -5.02
N MET A 72 7.86 -4.52 -6.27
CA MET A 72 6.93 -5.36 -7.04
C MET A 72 7.51 -6.73 -7.42
N GLU A 73 8.84 -6.83 -7.57
CA GLU A 73 9.52 -8.10 -7.88
C GLU A 73 9.64 -9.00 -6.64
N GLU A 74 10.00 -8.42 -5.49
CA GLU A 74 10.34 -9.18 -4.28
C GLU A 74 9.16 -9.38 -3.32
N MET A 75 8.11 -8.56 -3.42
CA MET A 75 6.96 -8.59 -2.51
C MET A 75 5.70 -8.99 -3.30
N PRO A 76 5.47 -10.30 -3.53
CA PRO A 76 4.34 -10.80 -4.33
C PRO A 76 2.97 -10.48 -3.72
N GLU A 77 2.93 -10.03 -2.47
CA GLU A 77 1.70 -9.62 -1.78
C GLU A 77 1.15 -8.28 -2.30
N LEU A 78 2.00 -7.45 -2.91
CA LEU A 78 1.63 -6.12 -3.42
C LEU A 78 0.85 -6.21 -4.74
N ASP A 79 -0.23 -5.42 -4.82
CA ASP A 79 -0.97 -5.18 -6.08
C ASP A 79 -0.46 -3.94 -6.80
N GLY A 80 0.24 -3.05 -6.09
CA GLY A 80 0.78 -1.86 -6.71
C GLY A 80 1.65 -1.01 -5.80
N VAL A 81 2.38 -0.10 -6.44
CA VAL A 81 3.26 0.87 -5.80
C VAL A 81 2.94 2.28 -6.31
N LEU A 82 2.85 3.25 -5.40
CA LEU A 82 2.56 4.65 -5.70
C LEU A 82 3.67 5.55 -5.18
N GLY A 83 4.53 5.99 -6.08
CA GLY A 83 5.51 7.03 -5.78
C GLY A 83 4.85 8.34 -5.37
N ILE A 84 5.60 9.19 -4.67
CA ILE A 84 5.13 10.52 -4.21
C ILE A 84 4.55 11.33 -5.37
N SER A 85 5.22 11.29 -6.53
CA SER A 85 4.81 12.04 -7.72
C SER A 85 3.56 11.51 -8.41
N HIS A 86 3.08 10.32 -8.04
CA HIS A 86 1.96 9.62 -8.67
C HIS A 86 0.85 9.28 -7.66
N CYS A 87 0.79 9.97 -6.52
CA CYS A 87 -0.21 9.74 -5.46
C CYS A 87 -1.66 9.94 -5.93
N ASP A 88 -1.87 10.58 -7.08
CA ASP A 88 -3.15 10.77 -7.72
C ASP A 88 -3.60 9.57 -8.56
N GLU A 89 -2.74 8.59 -8.79
CA GLU A 89 -3.03 7.43 -9.66
C GLU A 89 -3.61 6.21 -8.92
N ILE A 90 -3.98 6.36 -7.64
CA ILE A 90 -4.54 5.26 -6.84
C ILE A 90 -5.70 4.53 -7.53
N ASP A 91 -6.55 5.26 -8.24
CA ASP A 91 -7.71 4.70 -8.94
C ASP A 91 -7.33 3.72 -10.07
N LYS A 92 -6.08 3.77 -10.57
CA LYS A 92 -5.58 2.83 -11.60
C LYS A 92 -5.18 1.46 -11.02
N ILE A 93 -5.02 1.37 -9.70
CA ILE A 93 -4.59 0.14 -9.01
C ILE A 93 -5.80 -0.62 -8.46
N ILE A 94 -6.87 0.09 -8.14
CA ILE A 94 -8.09 -0.46 -7.54
C ILE A 94 -9.22 -0.51 -8.58
N GLU A 95 -9.33 -1.62 -9.31
CA GLU A 95 -10.46 -1.90 -10.21
C GLU A 95 -11.44 -2.92 -9.62
#